data_AF-A0A7W1MWD2-F1
#
_entry.id   AF-A0A7W1MWD2-F1
#
_cell.length_a   1.000
_cell.length_b   1.000
_cell.length_c   1.000
_cell.angle_alpha   90.00
_cell.angle_beta   90.00
_cell.angle_gamma   90.00
#
_symmetry.space_group_name_H-M   'P 1'
#
loop_
_entity.id
_entity.type
_entity.pdbx_description
1 polymer ?
#
loop_
_entity_poly.entity_id
_entity_poly.type
_entity_poly.pdbx_seq_one_letter_code
_entity_poly.pdbx_strand_id
1 'polypeptide(L)'
;MKRLLCFTYLILVFLIGSHSTSARTRPPRTTDVTLRWDRNPEPNITGYKVYYGHTSGVYAPLQTVAGTTATVAVANNSVFYFVVTAINSAGLESPFSAEVQWP
;
A
#
# COMPACT_ATOMS: atom_id res chain seq x y z
N MET A 1 17.55 -13.93 48.13
CA MET A 1 17.80 -12.68 48.88
C MET A 1 16.86 -11.61 48.31
N LYS A 2 15.69 -11.44 48.96
CA LYS A 2 15.23 -10.21 49.66
C LYS A 2 14.82 -9.08 48.70
N ARG A 3 13.50 -8.93 48.40
CA ARG A 3 12.52 -7.97 49.01
C ARG A 3 12.52 -6.63 48.23
N LEU A 4 11.43 -5.88 47.94
CA LEU A 4 10.14 -5.68 48.61
C LEU A 4 9.19 -4.84 47.71
N LEU A 5 7.87 -5.06 47.80
CA LEU A 5 6.76 -4.23 47.28
C LEU A 5 6.42 -3.10 48.28
N CYS A 6 6.11 -1.89 47.79
CA CYS A 6 5.49 -0.72 48.48
C CYS A 6 5.52 0.46 47.47
N PHE A 7 4.54 1.33 47.22
CA PHE A 7 3.48 1.89 48.05
C PHE A 7 2.42 2.51 47.11
N THR A 8 1.17 2.24 47.41
CA THR A 8 -0.03 3.03 47.10
C THR A 8 0.19 4.55 47.21
N TYR A 9 -0.27 5.33 46.22
CA TYR A 9 -0.65 6.72 46.44
C TYR A 9 -1.82 7.15 45.54
N LEU A 10 -2.91 7.52 46.21
CA LEU A 10 -4.17 8.01 45.67
C LEU A 10 -4.06 9.55 45.61
N ILE A 11 -4.12 10.17 44.43
CA ILE A 11 -4.27 11.64 44.29
C ILE A 11 -5.58 11.95 43.59
N LEU A 12 -6.34 12.81 44.28
CA LEU A 12 -7.59 13.43 43.89
C LEU A 12 -7.53 14.13 42.52
N VAL A 13 -8.69 14.09 41.87
CA VAL A 13 -9.13 14.79 40.66
C VAL A 13 -8.47 16.17 40.41
N PHE A 14 -7.85 16.32 39.23
CA PHE A 14 -7.83 17.57 38.50
C PHE A 14 -8.67 17.41 37.22
N LEU A 15 -9.82 18.06 37.20
CA LEU A 15 -10.55 18.40 35.98
C LEU A 15 -9.64 19.26 35.11
N ILE A 16 -9.04 18.66 34.09
CA ILE A 16 -8.56 19.37 32.90
C ILE A 16 -9.21 18.70 31.70
N GLY A 17 -10.20 19.39 31.15
CA GLY A 17 -10.89 18.99 29.93
C GLY A 17 -9.88 18.65 28.85
N SER A 18 -9.70 17.37 28.60
CA SER A 18 -8.94 16.91 27.45
C SER A 18 -9.90 16.91 26.30
N HIS A 19 -9.78 17.94 25.46
CA HIS A 19 -10.50 18.10 24.21
C HIS A 19 -10.61 16.74 23.53
N SER A 20 -11.83 16.20 23.46
CA SER A 20 -12.13 15.20 22.46
C SER A 20 -12.07 15.92 21.11
N THR A 21 -10.85 16.18 20.61
CA THR A 21 -10.67 16.31 19.18
C THR A 21 -10.97 14.93 18.62
N SER A 22 -12.26 14.67 18.43
CA SER A 22 -12.68 13.74 17.41
C SER A 22 -12.19 14.35 16.11
N ALA A 23 -10.91 14.10 15.77
CA ALA A 23 -10.47 14.22 14.41
C ALA A 23 -11.32 13.20 13.68
N ARG A 24 -12.44 13.66 13.13
CA ARG A 24 -13.17 12.90 12.12
C ARG A 24 -12.21 12.82 10.95
N THR A 25 -11.33 11.82 10.97
CA THR A 25 -10.54 11.43 9.81
C THR A 25 -11.55 11.01 8.78
N ARG A 26 -11.95 11.97 7.93
CA ARG A 26 -12.69 11.64 6.74
C ARG A 26 -11.79 10.64 5.99
N PRO A 27 -12.29 9.44 5.66
CA PRO A 27 -11.47 8.52 4.89
C PRO A 27 -11.00 9.25 3.62
N PRO A 28 -9.74 9.07 3.22
CA PRO A 28 -9.27 9.63 1.96
C PRO A 28 -10.26 9.20 0.87
N ARG A 29 -10.65 10.13 0.01
CA ARG A 29 -11.46 9.76 -1.16
C ARG A 29 -10.56 8.92 -2.04
N THR A 30 -11.01 7.72 -2.39
CA THR A 30 -10.30 6.84 -3.31
C THR A 30 -11.08 6.69 -4.61
N THR A 31 -10.35 6.45 -5.70
CA THR A 31 -10.89 6.06 -7.00
C THR A 31 -10.28 4.73 -7.40
N ASP A 32 -11.08 3.85 -7.99
CA ASP A 32 -10.59 2.57 -8.52
C ASP A 32 -10.01 2.77 -9.93
N VAL A 33 -8.74 2.42 -10.09
CA VAL A 33 -8.02 2.44 -11.35
C VAL A 33 -7.85 1.01 -11.84
N THR A 34 -8.25 0.74 -13.07
CA THR A 34 -8.05 -0.58 -13.70
C THR A 34 -6.89 -0.52 -14.67
N LEU A 35 -5.80 -1.20 -14.32
CA LEU A 35 -4.62 -1.39 -15.16
C LEU A 35 -4.83 -2.61 -16.05
N ARG A 36 -4.45 -2.49 -17.32
CA ARG A 36 -4.50 -3.56 -18.32
C ARG A 36 -3.21 -3.54 -19.12
N TRP A 37 -2.68 -4.71 -19.42
CA TRP A 37 -1.47 -4.86 -20.23
C TRP A 37 -1.60 -6.07 -21.15
N ASP A 38 -0.71 -6.15 -22.14
CA ASP A 38 -0.64 -7.29 -23.04
C ASP A 38 0.08 -8.45 -22.37
N ARG A 39 -0.35 -9.68 -22.68
CA ARG A 39 0.31 -10.88 -22.17
C ARG A 39 1.69 -11.02 -22.82
N ASN A 40 2.69 -11.34 -22.01
CA ASN A 40 4.00 -11.77 -22.48
C ASN A 40 3.91 -12.99 -23.43
N PRO A 41 4.77 -13.07 -24.47
CA PRO A 41 4.78 -14.19 -25.41
C PRO A 41 5.31 -15.49 -24.79
N GLU A 42 6.08 -15.40 -23.70
CA GLU A 42 6.62 -16.57 -23.04
C GLU A 42 5.50 -17.46 -22.45
N PRO A 43 5.51 -18.78 -22.71
CA PRO A 43 4.43 -19.66 -22.27
C PRO A 43 4.46 -19.95 -20.77
N ASN A 44 5.60 -19.74 -20.11
CA ASN A 44 5.82 -20.07 -18.72
C ASN A 44 5.50 -18.93 -17.74
N ILE A 45 4.79 -17.88 -18.17
CA ILE A 45 4.35 -16.79 -17.29
C ILE A 45 3.17 -17.25 -16.44
N THR A 46 3.37 -17.21 -15.12
CA THR A 46 2.41 -17.65 -14.10
C THR A 46 1.65 -16.48 -13.47
N GLY A 47 2.16 -15.26 -13.60
CA GLY A 47 1.47 -14.06 -13.12
C GLY A 47 2.26 -12.79 -13.36
N TYR A 48 1.78 -11.72 -12.75
CA TYR A 48 2.31 -10.38 -12.87
C TYR A 48 2.29 -9.68 -11.52
N LYS A 49 3.37 -8.97 -11.18
CA LYS A 49 3.40 -8.12 -9.99
C LYS A 49 3.24 -6.66 -10.40
N VAL A 50 2.24 -6.02 -9.82
CA VAL A 50 1.97 -4.60 -9.99
C VAL A 50 2.76 -3.84 -8.93
N TYR A 51 3.42 -2.77 -9.36
CA TYR A 51 4.11 -1.83 -8.51
C TYR A 51 3.52 -0.44 -8.71
N TYR A 52 3.65 0.39 -7.68
CA TYR A 52 3.19 1.77 -7.73
C TYR A 52 4.05 2.70 -6.88
N GLY A 53 4.01 3.99 -7.17
CA GLY A 53 4.66 5.01 -6.36
C GLY A 53 4.14 6.42 -6.66
N HIS A 54 4.54 7.37 -5.83
CA HIS A 54 4.21 8.80 -6.00
C HIS A 54 5.29 9.57 -6.77
N THR A 55 6.39 8.92 -7.11
CA THR A 55 7.52 9.51 -7.81
C THR A 55 7.94 8.57 -8.93
N SER A 56 8.09 9.11 -10.14
CA SER A 56 8.53 8.33 -11.30
C SER A 56 9.87 7.64 -11.00
N GLY A 57 9.96 6.36 -11.37
CA GLY A 57 11.13 5.51 -11.12
C GLY A 57 11.28 4.98 -9.69
N VAL A 58 10.39 5.35 -8.75
CA VAL A 58 10.43 4.88 -7.36
C VAL A 58 9.12 4.15 -7.04
N TYR A 59 9.17 2.82 -7.05
CA TYR A 59 7.98 1.99 -6.88
C TYR A 59 8.08 1.01 -5.72
N ALA A 60 6.96 0.81 -5.03
CA ALA A 60 6.74 -0.25 -4.06
C ALA A 60 5.86 -1.35 -4.67
N PRO A 61 6.06 -2.63 -4.29
CA PRO A 61 5.16 -3.71 -4.71
C PRO A 61 3.77 -3.48 -4.12
N LEU A 62 2.75 -3.67 -4.94
CA LEU A 62 1.36 -3.48 -4.55
C LEU A 62 0.60 -4.81 -4.43
N GLN A 63 0.56 -5.57 -5.52
CA GLN A 63 -0.18 -6.83 -5.59
C GLN A 63 0.35 -7.73 -6.71
N THR A 64 0.04 -9.01 -6.62
CA THR A 64 0.32 -10.00 -7.67
C THR A 64 -0.98 -10.56 -8.20
N VAL A 65 -1.11 -10.65 -9.52
CA VAL A 65 -2.29 -11.18 -10.22
C VAL A 65 -1.88 -12.26 -11.22
N ALA A 66 -2.73 -13.25 -11.46
CA ALA A 66 -2.46 -14.29 -12.47
C ALA A 66 -2.81 -13.86 -13.91
N GLY A 67 -3.72 -12.87 -14.05
CA GLY A 67 -4.18 -12.35 -15.33
C GLY A 67 -3.46 -11.08 -15.77
N THR A 68 -3.93 -10.47 -16.85
CA THR A 68 -3.37 -9.23 -17.42
C THR A 68 -4.17 -7.97 -17.05
N THR A 69 -4.85 -8.02 -15.91
CA THR A 69 -5.69 -6.93 -15.41
C THR A 69 -5.60 -6.87 -13.90
N ALA A 70 -5.53 -5.66 -13.36
CA ALA A 70 -5.52 -5.39 -11.93
C ALA A 70 -6.31 -4.13 -11.62
N THR A 71 -7.09 -4.15 -10.55
CA THR A 71 -7.81 -2.97 -10.03
C THR A 71 -7.12 -2.51 -8.75
N VAL A 72 -6.92 -1.20 -8.63
CA VAL A 72 -6.21 -0.56 -7.52
C VAL A 72 -7.01 0.65 -7.05
N ALA A 73 -7.27 0.73 -5.74
CA ALA A 73 -7.81 1.93 -5.14
C ALA A 73 -6.67 2.94 -4.88
N VAL A 74 -6.74 4.11 -5.50
CA VAL A 74 -5.77 5.20 -5.32
C VAL A 74 -6.40 6.39 -4.62
N ALA A 75 -5.63 7.15 -3.85
CA ALA A 75 -6.11 8.39 -3.25
C ALA A 75 -6.36 9.45 -4.33
N ASN A 76 -7.50 10.14 -4.25
CA ASN A 76 -7.80 11.23 -5.18
C ASN A 76 -6.79 12.39 -5.00
N ASN A 77 -6.59 13.17 -6.06
CA ASN A 77 -5.73 14.36 -6.05
C ASN A 77 -4.25 14.04 -5.76
N SER A 78 -3.79 12.83 -6.10
CA SER A 78 -2.39 12.43 -5.99
C SER A 78 -1.99 11.73 -7.28
N VAL A 79 -0.82 12.10 -7.82
CA VAL A 79 -0.27 11.43 -8.99
C VAL A 79 0.33 10.10 -8.55
N PHE A 80 0.02 9.06 -9.31
CA PHE A 80 0.57 7.72 -9.14
C PHE A 80 1.25 7.25 -10.41
N TYR A 81 2.33 6.49 -10.25
CA TYR A 81 3.06 5.86 -11.32
C TYR A 81 2.97 4.35 -11.15
N PHE A 82 2.64 3.64 -12.21
CA PHE A 82 2.45 2.19 -12.21
C PHE A 82 3.39 1.51 -13.19
N VAL A 83 3.97 0.40 -12.75
CA VAL A 83 4.71 -0.53 -13.59
C VAL A 83 4.33 -1.96 -13.24
N VAL A 84 4.55 -2.88 -14.18
CA VAL A 84 4.26 -4.31 -14.00
C VAL A 84 5.50 -5.12 -14.34
N THR A 85 5.77 -6.18 -13.57
CA THR A 85 6.73 -7.24 -13.93
C THR A 85 5.99 -8.55 -14.18
N ALA A 86 6.53 -9.38 -15.08
CA ALA A 86 6.06 -10.74 -15.28
C ALA A 86 6.80 -11.70 -14.33
N ILE A 87 6.09 -12.70 -13.81
CA ILE A 87 6.63 -13.78 -12.99
C ILE A 87 6.52 -15.08 -13.79
N ASN A 88 7.61 -15.83 -13.90
CA ASN A 88 7.61 -17.13 -14.56
C ASN A 88 7.38 -18.30 -13.59
N SER A 89 7.27 -19.51 -14.12
CA SER A 89 7.07 -20.74 -13.34
C SER A 89 8.21 -21.09 -12.38
N ALA A 90 9.40 -20.51 -12.56
CA ALA A 90 10.53 -20.63 -11.63
C ALA A 90 10.50 -19.55 -10.52
N GLY A 91 9.51 -18.66 -10.53
CA GLY A 91 9.42 -17.53 -9.60
C GLY A 91 10.37 -16.38 -9.90
N LEU A 92 10.97 -16.35 -11.10
CA LEU A 92 11.83 -15.24 -11.52
C LEU A 92 10.98 -14.09 -12.08
N GLU A 93 11.37 -12.87 -11.74
CA GLU A 93 10.71 -11.63 -12.15
C GLU A 93 11.45 -10.96 -13.32
N SER A 94 10.67 -10.44 -14.26
CA SER A 94 11.20 -9.64 -15.37
C SER A 94 11.62 -8.23 -14.91
N PRO A 95 12.33 -7.47 -15.77
CA PRO A 95 12.38 -6.01 -15.65
C PRO A 95 11.00 -5.36 -15.66
N PHE A 96 10.92 -4.10 -15.23
CA PHE A 96 9.69 -3.31 -15.26
C PHE A 96 9.19 -3.07 -16.69
N SER A 97 7.87 -3.01 -16.84
CA SER A 97 7.20 -2.48 -18.03
C SER A 97 7.49 -1.00 -18.24
N ALA A 98 6.97 -0.44 -19.34
CA ALA A 98 6.80 1.00 -19.44
C ALA A 98 5.95 1.53 -18.27
N GLU A 99 6.34 2.69 -17.75
CA GLU A 99 5.61 3.39 -16.69
C GLU A 99 4.34 4.04 -17.25
N VAL A 100 3.26 3.94 -16.48
CA VAL A 100 2.01 4.66 -16.74
C VAL A 100 1.74 5.60 -15.57
N GLN A 101 1.46 6.86 -15.88
CA GLN A 101 1.05 7.88 -14.90
C GLN A 101 -0.48 7.95 -14.81
N TRP A 102 -1.00 8.05 -13.59
CA TRP A 102 -2.40 8.33 -13.30
C TRP A 102 -2.53 9.63 -12.46
N PRO A 103 -3.36 10.60 -12.87
CA PRO A 103 -3.52 11.89 -12.20
C PRO A 103 -4.46 11.88 -10.98
#